data_AF-A0A2W2G2Q7-F1
#
_entry.id   AF-A0A2W2G2Q7-F1
#
_cell.length_a   1.000
_cell.length_b   1.000
_cell.length_c   1.000
_cell.angle_alpha   90.00
_cell.angle_beta   90.00
_cell.angle_gamma   90.00
#
_symmetry.space_group_name_H-M   'P 1'
#
loop_
_entity.id
_entity.type
_entity.pdbx_description
1 polymer ?
#
loop_
_entity_poly.entity_id
_entity_poly.type
_entity_poly.pdbx_seq_one_letter_code
_entity_poly.pdbx_strand_id
1 'polypeptide(L)'
;MKSTGLVRRLAALGAGVAMAATMATGVLASPAAASSSKSSAKPKVSATTPKASPKHYEGECPVEITFSAKVKVKAVKKKTTVVYRWLRGDGSKSKIKSYRLTGKGTKHLTLKEQATFRRDTKGWQRLQVLSPRKVTTAKGYFSVDCEGRPPVHHDPQYVRTYVNVEPDRYVGECTPYTRIGAKGVITVGRPAWVRYRWVQNGHVVDYGKTKVYDSKRVYHSFKARDTHRGYVALEVLSPEYSKAKDHYSVRCEDERPEPRVSARVSGPSDYAGTCPVARTFNGSISVNTGRTAVEYRWAGPGYRGPVQRAYFRHAGSESVNHTVRVGESDKVHRWIEILGPGDERSNTASARVRCASEPDAKAWIVSLSNTADKTTCNDETGPSVKHVAKVRVTGATTLSYRWEVNGSASTEIERSVKGPGVESLAWGSGPDKGDTTKGTVRLVLTAPNGDTASETFSHTC
;
A
#
# COMPACT_ATOMS: atom_id res chain seq x y z
N MET A 1 5.28 2.21 34.94
CA MET A 1 4.93 1.70 36.29
C MET A 1 5.22 0.20 36.33
N LYS A 2 6.08 -0.22 37.28
CA LYS A 2 6.25 -1.55 37.95
C LYS A 2 6.22 -2.80 37.03
N SER A 3 7.30 -3.55 36.74
CA SER A 3 8.36 -4.21 37.56
C SER A 3 7.87 -5.17 38.65
N THR A 4 8.69 -6.22 38.86
CA THR A 4 8.68 -7.34 39.84
C THR A 4 7.94 -8.61 39.39
N GLY A 5 8.48 -9.83 39.54
CA GLY A 5 9.77 -10.33 40.08
C GLY A 5 9.87 -11.85 39.82
N LEU A 6 11.04 -12.40 39.49
CA LEU A 6 11.92 -13.22 40.38
C LEU A 6 11.18 -14.40 41.06
N VAL A 7 11.64 -15.66 41.01
CA VAL A 7 12.86 -16.14 41.66
C VAL A 7 13.40 -17.43 41.00
N ARG A 8 14.73 -17.52 41.02
CA ARG A 8 15.65 -18.58 40.59
C ARG A 8 16.33 -19.14 41.85
N ARG A 9 16.48 -20.47 42.02
CA ARG A 9 17.50 -21.13 42.87
C ARG A 9 17.72 -22.55 42.29
N LEU A 10 18.85 -22.90 41.65
CA LEU A 10 20.22 -23.21 42.16
C LEU A 10 20.26 -24.28 43.27
N ALA A 11 20.87 -25.42 42.97
CA ALA A 11 22.15 -25.85 43.58
C ALA A 11 22.63 -27.18 42.97
N ALA A 12 23.91 -27.19 42.60
CA ALA A 12 24.72 -28.35 42.26
C ALA A 12 25.58 -28.75 43.49
N LEU A 13 26.48 -29.73 43.28
CA LEU A 13 27.51 -30.31 44.18
C LEU A 13 27.01 -31.59 44.90
N GLY A 14 27.78 -32.67 45.03
CA GLY A 14 29.20 -32.86 44.77
C GLY A 14 29.59 -34.36 44.82
N ALA A 15 30.84 -34.62 44.50
CA ALA A 15 31.47 -35.92 44.36
C ALA A 15 31.92 -36.56 45.69
N GLY A 16 32.14 -37.87 45.66
CA GLY A 16 33.28 -38.51 46.34
C GLY A 16 32.97 -39.43 47.53
N VAL A 17 33.45 -40.67 47.41
CA VAL A 17 34.40 -41.37 48.32
C VAL A 17 34.02 -42.85 48.49
N ALA A 18 34.99 -43.71 48.17
CA ALA A 18 35.04 -45.14 48.43
C ALA A 18 35.71 -45.43 49.80
N MET A 19 35.38 -46.56 50.45
CA MET A 19 36.19 -47.46 51.33
C MET A 19 35.19 -48.45 51.98
N ALA A 20 35.21 -49.78 51.79
CA ALA A 20 36.15 -50.83 52.21
C ALA A 20 35.93 -51.41 53.63
N ALA A 21 36.00 -52.76 53.74
CA ALA A 21 36.22 -53.62 54.92
C ALA A 21 35.00 -53.88 55.87
N THR A 22 34.71 -55.07 56.46
CA THR A 22 35.42 -56.36 56.66
C THR A 22 34.50 -57.42 57.36
N MET A 23 34.77 -58.73 57.13
CA MET A 23 34.71 -59.93 58.02
C MET A 23 33.36 -60.45 58.58
N ALA A 24 32.95 -61.67 58.22
CA ALA A 24 33.06 -62.97 58.95
C ALA A 24 31.85 -63.23 59.88
N THR A 25 31.14 -64.36 59.90
CA THR A 25 31.54 -65.73 60.26
C THR A 25 30.48 -66.76 59.80
N GLY A 26 30.91 -67.99 59.51
CA GLY A 26 30.04 -69.13 59.18
C GLY A 26 29.55 -69.93 60.39
N VAL A 27 28.51 -70.75 60.17
CA VAL A 27 28.15 -71.92 60.98
C VAL A 27 27.63 -73.01 60.03
N LEU A 28 28.22 -74.20 60.14
CA LEU A 28 27.82 -75.46 59.51
C LEU A 28 26.72 -76.14 60.36
N ALA A 29 25.67 -76.69 59.73
CA ALA A 29 24.93 -77.85 60.27
C ALA A 29 24.03 -78.54 59.22
N SER A 30 24.05 -79.86 59.26
CA SER A 30 23.56 -80.93 58.37
C SER A 30 22.10 -80.91 57.85
N PRO A 31 21.79 -81.72 56.81
CA PRO A 31 20.45 -81.87 56.26
C PRO A 31 19.61 -82.84 57.10
N ALA A 32 18.44 -82.40 57.58
CA ALA A 32 17.46 -83.27 58.22
C ALA A 32 16.53 -83.91 57.17
N ALA A 33 16.45 -85.22 57.23
CA ALA A 33 15.68 -86.10 56.35
C ALA A 33 14.16 -85.90 56.46
N ALA A 34 13.50 -86.41 55.43
CA ALA A 34 12.08 -86.32 55.13
C ALA A 34 11.13 -86.79 56.24
N SER A 35 10.06 -86.01 56.45
CA SER A 35 8.74 -86.53 56.86
C SER A 35 7.80 -86.43 55.66
N SER A 36 7.85 -87.45 54.80
CA SER A 36 6.83 -87.68 53.79
C SER A 36 5.57 -88.24 54.45
N SER A 37 4.79 -87.36 55.07
CA SER A 37 3.38 -87.64 55.26
C SER A 37 2.79 -87.89 53.86
N LYS A 38 2.29 -89.11 53.62
CA LYS A 38 1.51 -89.49 52.44
C LYS A 38 0.18 -88.72 52.45
N SER A 39 0.28 -87.41 52.24
CA SER A 39 -0.78 -86.56 51.77
C SER A 39 -1.29 -87.20 50.49
N SER A 40 -2.52 -87.70 50.53
CA SER A 40 -3.22 -88.23 49.36
C SER A 40 -2.97 -87.29 48.19
N ALA A 41 -2.10 -87.71 47.28
CA ALA A 41 -1.50 -86.79 46.33
C ALA A 41 -2.61 -86.22 45.46
N LYS A 42 -2.98 -84.95 45.72
CA LYS A 42 -4.02 -84.27 44.96
C LYS A 42 -3.64 -84.37 43.48
N PRO A 43 -4.55 -84.85 42.61
CA PRO A 43 -4.29 -85.01 41.18
C PRO A 43 -3.46 -83.85 40.64
N LYS A 44 -2.34 -84.14 39.95
CA LYS A 44 -1.58 -83.09 39.26
C LYS A 44 -2.49 -82.52 38.17
N VAL A 45 -2.79 -81.23 38.30
CA VAL A 45 -3.57 -80.45 37.32
C VAL A 45 -2.66 -79.39 36.75
N SER A 46 -2.63 -79.27 35.43
CA SER A 46 -2.02 -78.14 34.73
C SER A 46 -3.00 -77.64 33.68
N ALA A 47 -3.16 -76.34 33.58
CA ALA A 47 -4.04 -75.71 32.60
C ALA A 47 -3.25 -74.73 31.74
N THR A 48 -3.51 -74.72 30.44
CA THR A 48 -2.90 -73.78 29.51
C THR A 48 -3.57 -72.41 29.62
N THR A 49 -2.82 -71.35 29.28
CA THR A 49 -3.40 -70.03 29.05
C THR A 49 -4.58 -70.13 28.08
N PRO A 50 -5.74 -69.52 28.40
CA PRO A 50 -6.86 -69.55 27.48
C PRO A 50 -6.56 -68.87 26.16
N LYS A 51 -7.09 -69.44 25.08
CA LYS A 51 -7.07 -68.85 23.75
C LYS A 51 -8.47 -68.34 23.41
N ALA A 52 -8.57 -67.06 23.08
CA ALA A 52 -9.75 -66.47 22.49
C ALA A 52 -9.79 -66.81 21.00
N SER A 53 -10.97 -67.19 20.49
CA SER A 53 -11.22 -67.48 19.10
C SER A 53 -12.49 -66.75 18.67
N PRO A 54 -12.37 -65.74 17.80
CA PRO A 54 -11.12 -65.09 17.38
C PRO A 54 -10.40 -64.36 18.53
N LYS A 55 -9.08 -64.23 18.44
CA LYS A 55 -8.27 -63.49 19.45
C LYS A 55 -8.40 -61.98 19.27
N HIS A 56 -8.48 -61.57 18.01
CA HIS A 56 -8.72 -60.20 17.56
C HIS A 56 -9.90 -60.29 16.59
N TYR A 57 -10.99 -59.62 16.90
CA TYR A 57 -12.15 -59.50 16.04
C TYR A 57 -12.29 -58.05 15.61
N GLU A 58 -12.51 -57.85 14.33
CA GLU A 58 -12.82 -56.58 13.69
C GLU A 58 -13.99 -56.87 12.74
N GLY A 59 -15.08 -56.12 12.86
CA GLY A 59 -16.28 -56.30 12.03
C GLY A 59 -17.57 -55.91 12.74
N GLU A 60 -18.71 -56.32 12.18
CA GLU A 60 -20.02 -55.97 12.73
C GLU A 60 -20.24 -56.57 14.12
N CYS A 61 -20.91 -55.80 14.99
CA CYS A 61 -21.33 -56.26 16.30
C CYS A 61 -22.86 -56.34 16.39
N PRO A 62 -23.42 -57.32 17.11
CA PRO A 62 -22.79 -58.15 18.14
C PRO A 62 -21.95 -59.34 17.63
N VAL A 63 -20.84 -59.62 18.31
CA VAL A 63 -19.97 -60.79 18.05
C VAL A 63 -19.83 -61.69 19.27
N GLU A 64 -19.72 -63.00 19.04
CA GLU A 64 -19.39 -64.00 20.06
C GLU A 64 -17.92 -64.43 20.01
N ILE A 65 -17.21 -64.27 21.13
CA ILE A 65 -15.83 -64.74 21.27
C ILE A 65 -15.81 -66.00 22.15
N THR A 66 -15.22 -67.08 21.63
CA THR A 66 -15.06 -68.33 22.38
C THR A 66 -13.68 -68.40 23.02
N PHE A 67 -13.63 -68.47 24.35
CA PHE A 67 -12.42 -68.71 25.12
C PHE A 67 -12.27 -70.20 25.38
N SER A 68 -11.09 -70.76 25.08
CA SER A 68 -10.80 -72.18 25.28
C SER A 68 -9.49 -72.40 26.04
N ALA A 69 -9.49 -73.30 27.03
CA ALA A 69 -8.29 -73.66 27.78
C ALA A 69 -8.17 -75.18 27.89
N LYS A 70 -6.96 -75.71 27.63
CA LYS A 70 -6.66 -77.13 27.76
C LYS A 70 -6.22 -77.42 29.19
N VAL A 71 -6.90 -78.34 29.86
CA VAL A 71 -6.59 -78.78 31.22
C VAL A 71 -6.14 -80.24 31.17
N LYS A 72 -4.92 -80.49 31.62
CA LYS A 72 -4.36 -81.83 31.81
C LYS A 72 -4.55 -82.23 33.27
N VAL A 73 -5.27 -83.32 33.50
CA VAL A 73 -5.58 -83.83 34.85
C VAL A 73 -5.07 -85.26 34.97
N LYS A 74 -4.20 -85.52 35.95
CA LYS A 74 -3.81 -86.89 36.31
C LYS A 74 -4.87 -87.49 37.25
N ALA A 75 -5.89 -88.14 36.68
CA ALA A 75 -6.96 -88.77 37.45
C ALA A 75 -6.42 -89.99 38.22
N VAL A 76 -6.43 -89.91 39.55
CA VAL A 76 -6.00 -91.00 40.45
C VAL A 76 -7.16 -91.86 40.96
N LYS A 77 -8.41 -91.40 40.80
CA LYS A 77 -9.64 -92.12 41.21
C LYS A 77 -10.44 -92.56 39.98
N LYS A 78 -11.28 -93.61 40.11
CA LYS A 78 -12.21 -94.09 39.06
C LYS A 78 -13.12 -92.96 38.53
N LYS A 79 -13.47 -91.99 39.40
CA LYS A 79 -14.19 -90.75 39.07
C LYS A 79 -13.44 -89.56 39.67
N THR A 80 -13.12 -88.55 38.87
CA THR A 80 -12.46 -87.31 39.31
C THR A 80 -13.26 -86.10 38.82
N THR A 81 -13.73 -85.25 39.74
CA THR A 81 -14.50 -84.05 39.37
C THR A 81 -13.57 -82.84 39.25
N VAL A 82 -13.58 -82.20 38.08
CA VAL A 82 -12.90 -80.93 37.82
C VAL A 82 -13.91 -79.81 38.01
N VAL A 83 -13.66 -78.93 38.97
CA VAL A 83 -14.51 -77.76 39.23
C VAL A 83 -13.74 -76.52 38.83
N TYR A 84 -14.34 -75.63 38.04
CA TYR A 84 -13.65 -74.47 37.50
C TYR A 84 -14.59 -73.26 37.35
N ARG A 85 -14.00 -72.09 37.18
CA ARG A 85 -14.68 -70.86 36.77
C ARG A 85 -13.76 -70.00 35.91
N TRP A 86 -14.34 -69.09 35.15
CA TRP A 86 -13.64 -68.08 34.39
C TRP A 86 -13.61 -66.76 35.16
N LEU A 87 -12.47 -66.08 35.11
CA LEU A 87 -12.28 -64.73 35.64
C LEU A 87 -12.07 -63.79 34.46
N ARG A 88 -12.82 -62.69 34.43
CA ARG A 88 -12.81 -61.71 33.35
C ARG A 88 -12.05 -60.45 33.78
N GLY A 89 -11.59 -59.68 32.80
CA GLY A 89 -10.78 -58.48 33.02
C GLY A 89 -11.50 -57.35 33.76
N ASP A 90 -12.83 -57.34 33.73
CA ASP A 90 -13.71 -56.44 34.49
C ASP A 90 -13.88 -56.83 35.96
N GLY A 91 -13.22 -57.91 36.41
CA GLY A 91 -13.34 -58.44 37.76
C GLY A 91 -14.52 -59.38 37.97
N SER A 92 -15.43 -59.52 36.99
CA SER A 92 -16.56 -60.44 37.05
C SER A 92 -16.10 -61.90 36.97
N LYS A 93 -16.91 -62.80 37.53
CA LYS A 93 -16.63 -64.24 37.62
C LYS A 93 -17.75 -65.02 36.94
N SER A 94 -17.42 -66.05 36.17
CA SER A 94 -18.45 -66.96 35.66
C SER A 94 -19.06 -67.78 36.78
N LYS A 95 -20.25 -68.36 36.52
CA LYS A 95 -20.79 -69.45 37.35
C LYS A 95 -19.76 -70.57 37.47
N ILE A 96 -19.73 -71.22 38.62
CA ILE A 96 -18.86 -72.38 38.86
C ILE A 96 -19.40 -73.55 38.04
N LYS A 97 -18.56 -74.12 37.18
CA LYS A 97 -18.88 -75.27 36.32
C LYS A 97 -18.14 -76.50 36.84
N SER A 98 -18.76 -77.66 36.70
CA SER A 98 -18.14 -78.94 37.09
C SER A 98 -18.14 -79.92 35.91
N TYR A 99 -17.04 -80.65 35.75
CA TYR A 99 -16.86 -81.65 34.72
C TYR A 99 -16.38 -82.95 35.36
N ARG A 100 -17.08 -84.06 35.11
CA ARG A 100 -16.78 -85.35 35.73
C ARG A 100 -15.93 -86.19 34.78
N LEU A 101 -14.69 -86.47 35.17
CA LEU A 101 -13.79 -87.39 34.48
C LEU A 101 -14.01 -88.82 34.97
N THR A 102 -14.09 -89.77 34.04
CA THR A 102 -14.14 -91.21 34.32
C THR A 102 -12.85 -91.90 33.88
N GLY A 103 -12.42 -92.92 34.63
CA GLY A 103 -11.20 -93.68 34.39
C GLY A 103 -9.95 -93.10 35.06
N LYS A 104 -8.95 -93.97 35.30
CA LYS A 104 -7.64 -93.58 35.84
C LYS A 104 -6.70 -93.11 34.71
N GLY A 105 -5.66 -92.36 35.06
CA GLY A 105 -4.62 -91.92 34.13
C GLY A 105 -4.71 -90.44 33.76
N THR A 106 -3.86 -90.00 32.83
CA THR A 106 -3.83 -88.61 32.37
C THR A 106 -4.92 -88.34 31.36
N LYS A 107 -5.79 -87.37 31.66
CA LYS A 107 -6.87 -86.93 30.78
C LYS A 107 -6.64 -85.48 30.35
N HIS A 108 -7.03 -85.20 29.11
CA HIS A 108 -7.00 -83.86 28.52
C HIS A 108 -8.42 -83.37 28.33
N LEU A 109 -8.72 -82.19 28.86
CA LEU A 109 -10.01 -81.54 28.77
C LEU A 109 -9.83 -80.21 28.04
N THR A 110 -10.79 -79.85 27.19
CA THR A 110 -10.87 -78.51 26.62
C THR A 110 -12.10 -77.84 27.20
N LEU A 111 -11.89 -76.84 28.06
CA LEU A 111 -12.96 -76.08 28.68
C LEU A 111 -13.20 -74.83 27.85
N LYS A 112 -14.47 -74.55 27.53
CA LYS A 112 -14.89 -73.40 26.72
C LYS A 112 -15.81 -72.45 27.50
N GLU A 113 -15.77 -71.18 27.15
CA GLU A 113 -16.70 -70.12 27.56
C GLU A 113 -16.96 -69.21 26.37
N GLN A 114 -18.20 -68.81 26.15
CA GLN A 114 -18.57 -67.82 25.14
C GLN A 114 -18.94 -66.51 25.83
N ALA A 115 -18.57 -65.39 25.22
CA ALA A 115 -19.00 -64.07 25.65
C ALA A 115 -19.37 -63.24 24.42
N THR A 116 -20.54 -62.61 24.47
CA THR A 116 -21.05 -61.72 23.42
C THR A 116 -20.64 -60.29 23.71
N PHE A 117 -20.07 -59.61 22.72
CA PHE A 117 -19.66 -58.22 22.79
C PHE A 117 -20.45 -57.39 21.77
N ARG A 118 -20.98 -56.26 22.23
CA ARG A 118 -21.83 -55.35 21.42
C ARG A 118 -21.12 -54.04 21.05
N ARG A 119 -19.93 -53.81 21.59
CA ARG A 119 -19.13 -52.58 21.46
C ARG A 119 -17.66 -52.92 21.60
N ASP A 120 -16.80 -52.01 21.16
CA ASP A 120 -15.35 -52.13 21.23
C ASP A 120 -14.92 -52.48 22.65
N THR A 121 -14.20 -53.58 22.78
CA THR A 121 -13.80 -54.13 24.08
C THR A 121 -12.44 -54.79 23.97
N LYS A 122 -11.49 -54.30 24.77
CA LYS A 122 -10.21 -54.97 25.02
C LYS A 122 -10.23 -55.55 26.43
N GLY A 123 -9.80 -56.78 26.57
CA GLY A 123 -9.87 -57.46 27.86
C GLY A 123 -9.03 -58.71 27.95
N TRP A 124 -9.17 -59.39 29.08
CA TRP A 124 -8.57 -60.70 29.27
C TRP A 124 -9.52 -61.64 29.98
N GLN A 125 -9.36 -62.93 29.73
CA GLN A 125 -9.97 -63.98 30.54
C GLN A 125 -8.91 -64.97 31.01
N ARG A 126 -9.09 -65.51 32.21
CA ARG A 126 -8.27 -66.63 32.70
C ARG A 126 -9.16 -67.69 33.33
N LEU A 127 -8.77 -68.94 33.15
CA LEU A 127 -9.39 -70.08 33.80
C LEU A 127 -8.82 -70.24 35.22
N GLN A 128 -9.72 -70.42 36.19
CA GLN A 128 -9.39 -70.83 37.55
C GLN A 128 -10.02 -72.19 37.83
N VAL A 129 -9.19 -73.23 37.89
CA VAL A 129 -9.59 -74.55 38.38
C VAL A 129 -9.58 -74.50 39.91
N LEU A 130 -10.65 -74.96 40.53
CA LEU A 130 -10.87 -74.98 41.99
C LEU A 130 -10.64 -76.37 42.58
N SER A 131 -11.02 -77.42 41.85
CA SER A 131 -10.90 -78.83 42.25
C SER A 131 -10.47 -79.66 41.04
N PRO A 132 -9.64 -80.72 41.20
CA PRO A 132 -9.12 -81.29 42.45
C PRO A 132 -7.92 -80.56 43.05
N ARG A 133 -7.31 -79.62 42.31
CA ARG A 133 -6.26 -78.73 42.78
C ARG A 133 -6.51 -77.34 42.25
N LYS A 134 -6.33 -76.32 43.11
CA LYS A 134 -6.45 -74.92 42.71
C LYS A 134 -5.32 -74.57 41.75
N VAL A 135 -5.67 -74.20 40.53
CA VAL A 135 -4.74 -73.74 39.49
C VAL A 135 -5.36 -72.57 38.78
N THR A 136 -4.66 -71.44 38.76
CA THR A 136 -5.07 -70.26 37.99
C THR A 136 -4.14 -70.13 36.80
N THR A 137 -4.72 -70.05 35.62
CA THR A 137 -3.97 -69.85 34.38
C THR A 137 -3.49 -68.41 34.24
N ALA A 138 -2.53 -68.19 33.35
CA ALA A 138 -2.18 -66.85 32.89
C ALA A 138 -3.36 -66.21 32.13
N LYS A 139 -3.29 -64.90 31.93
CA LYS A 139 -4.31 -64.11 31.25
C LYS A 139 -4.28 -64.39 29.73
N GLY A 140 -5.41 -64.80 29.17
CA GLY A 140 -5.64 -64.83 27.73
C GLY A 140 -6.28 -63.52 27.29
N TYR A 141 -5.57 -62.72 26.51
CA TYR A 141 -6.03 -61.41 26.04
C TYR A 141 -6.86 -61.55 24.76
N PHE A 142 -7.84 -60.67 24.61
CA PHE A 142 -8.65 -60.55 23.41
C PHE A 142 -8.96 -59.08 23.11
N SER A 143 -9.28 -58.80 21.85
CA SER A 143 -9.75 -57.49 21.38
C SER A 143 -10.95 -57.70 20.47
N VAL A 144 -12.01 -56.94 20.71
CA VAL A 144 -13.16 -56.78 19.82
C VAL A 144 -13.20 -55.32 19.40
N ASP A 145 -13.22 -55.09 18.10
CA ASP A 145 -13.43 -53.81 17.45
C ASP A 145 -14.72 -53.92 16.63
N CYS A 146 -15.73 -53.12 16.97
CA CYS A 146 -17.04 -53.13 16.35
C CYS A 146 -17.10 -52.01 15.31
N GLU A 147 -17.12 -52.38 14.03
CA GLU A 147 -17.27 -51.40 12.96
C GLU A 147 -18.72 -50.87 12.94
N GLY A 148 -18.90 -49.59 13.29
CA GLY A 148 -20.03 -48.80 12.80
C GLY A 148 -19.77 -48.43 11.34
N ARG A 149 -20.81 -48.40 10.50
CA ARG A 149 -20.81 -48.14 9.03
C ARG A 149 -19.51 -47.50 8.47
N PRO A 150 -18.98 -48.04 7.36
CA PRO A 150 -17.54 -48.03 7.10
C PRO A 150 -17.02 -46.65 6.70
N PRO A 151 -15.83 -46.26 7.18
CA PRO A 151 -14.89 -45.48 6.41
C PRO A 151 -13.81 -46.41 5.81
N VAL A 152 -13.97 -46.67 4.52
CA VAL A 152 -12.95 -46.91 3.47
C VAL A 152 -11.52 -47.31 3.91
N HIS A 153 -11.12 -48.51 3.51
CA HIS A 153 -9.78 -49.03 3.18
C HIS A 153 -8.54 -48.18 3.55
N HIS A 154 -7.63 -48.73 4.37
CA HIS A 154 -6.23 -48.34 4.38
C HIS A 154 -5.25 -49.53 4.45
N ASP A 155 -4.57 -49.76 3.32
CA ASP A 155 -3.17 -50.20 3.26
C ASP A 155 -2.56 -49.51 2.01
N PRO A 156 -1.26 -49.11 1.93
CA PRO A 156 -0.21 -49.00 2.93
C PRO A 156 0.07 -47.50 3.26
N GLN A 157 1.19 -47.21 3.93
CA GLN A 157 1.67 -45.87 4.27
C GLN A 157 1.76 -44.97 3.01
N TYR A 158 0.72 -44.20 2.71
CA TYR A 158 0.71 -43.27 1.59
C TYR A 158 1.04 -41.85 2.06
N VAL A 159 1.69 -41.07 1.22
CA VAL A 159 1.76 -39.62 1.36
C VAL A 159 1.04 -38.94 0.19
N ARG A 160 0.02 -38.13 0.51
CA ARG A 160 -0.64 -37.26 -0.46
C ARG A 160 -0.36 -35.82 -0.14
N THR A 161 -0.12 -35.03 -1.18
CA THR A 161 0.08 -33.59 -1.07
C THR A 161 -0.95 -32.87 -1.91
N TYR A 162 -1.37 -31.70 -1.44
CA TYR A 162 -2.19 -30.75 -2.17
C TYR A 162 -1.60 -29.35 -1.98
N VAL A 163 -1.71 -28.50 -2.99
CA VAL A 163 -1.30 -27.10 -2.95
C VAL A 163 -2.42 -26.26 -3.49
N ASN A 164 -2.64 -25.12 -2.85
CA ASN A 164 -3.51 -24.08 -3.35
C ASN A 164 -2.84 -22.70 -3.16
N VAL A 165 -2.77 -21.92 -4.22
CA VAL A 165 -2.27 -20.53 -4.19
C VAL A 165 -3.45 -19.58 -4.03
N GLU A 166 -3.39 -18.69 -3.05
CA GLU A 166 -4.41 -17.68 -2.78
C GLU A 166 -3.77 -16.28 -2.74
N PRO A 167 -4.24 -15.33 -3.59
CA PRO A 167 -5.12 -15.56 -4.75
C PRO A 167 -4.36 -16.28 -5.89
N ASP A 168 -5.07 -17.15 -6.63
CA ASP A 168 -4.59 -17.78 -7.87
C ASP A 168 -4.47 -16.77 -9.03
N ARG A 169 -5.27 -15.71 -8.99
CA ARG A 169 -5.17 -14.53 -9.87
C ARG A 169 -5.07 -13.25 -9.05
N TYR A 170 -3.85 -12.75 -8.91
CA TYR A 170 -3.58 -11.44 -8.32
C TYR A 170 -3.64 -10.33 -9.38
N VAL A 171 -4.42 -9.29 -9.10
CA VAL A 171 -4.46 -8.03 -9.86
C VAL A 171 -4.33 -6.89 -8.86
N GLY A 172 -3.32 -6.02 -9.02
CA GLY A 172 -3.10 -4.88 -8.13
C GLY A 172 -1.64 -4.44 -8.06
N GLU A 173 -1.30 -3.64 -7.06
CA GLU A 173 0.04 -3.07 -6.89
C GLU A 173 1.11 -4.11 -6.49
N CYS A 174 2.14 -4.24 -7.33
CA CYS A 174 3.30 -5.08 -7.06
C CYS A 174 4.31 -4.36 -6.18
N THR A 175 4.11 -4.43 -4.86
CA THR A 175 5.04 -3.84 -3.88
C THR A 175 5.93 -4.90 -3.23
N PRO A 176 7.11 -4.54 -2.68
CA PRO A 176 7.95 -5.45 -1.89
C PRO A 176 7.28 -6.01 -0.63
N TYR A 177 6.10 -5.49 -0.25
CA TYR A 177 5.32 -5.89 0.92
C TYR A 177 4.11 -6.75 0.54
N THR A 178 3.64 -6.69 -0.72
CA THR A 178 2.57 -7.53 -1.23
C THR A 178 3.04 -8.99 -1.29
N ARG A 179 2.36 -9.88 -0.56
CA ARG A 179 2.67 -11.31 -0.52
C ARG A 179 1.52 -12.15 -1.05
N ILE A 180 1.85 -13.13 -1.89
CA ILE A 180 0.93 -14.17 -2.35
C ILE A 180 1.21 -15.43 -1.53
N GLY A 181 0.15 -16.05 -1.00
CA GLY A 181 0.24 -17.22 -0.14
C GLY A 181 0.06 -18.51 -0.92
N ALA A 182 0.90 -19.50 -0.65
CA ALA A 182 0.71 -20.88 -1.08
C ALA A 182 0.45 -21.74 0.17
N LYS A 183 -0.71 -22.39 0.19
CA LYS A 183 -1.15 -23.29 1.24
C LYS A 183 -1.01 -24.73 0.79
N GLY A 184 -0.19 -25.48 1.50
CA GLY A 184 0.04 -26.89 1.27
C GLY A 184 -0.69 -27.74 2.29
N VAL A 185 -1.23 -28.88 1.88
CA VAL A 185 -1.78 -29.91 2.76
C VAL A 185 -1.02 -31.19 2.50
N ILE A 186 -0.47 -31.77 3.57
CA ILE A 186 0.20 -33.07 3.55
C ILE A 186 -0.68 -34.04 4.33
N THR A 187 -1.10 -35.13 3.69
CA THR A 187 -1.86 -36.21 4.30
C THR A 187 -1.02 -37.47 4.31
N VAL A 188 -0.98 -38.18 5.43
CA VAL A 188 -0.22 -39.43 5.62
C VAL A 188 -1.13 -40.55 6.09
N GLY A 189 -0.96 -41.75 5.55
CA GLY A 189 -1.74 -42.92 6.02
C GLY A 189 -1.37 -43.39 7.43
N ARG A 190 -0.19 -43.00 7.95
CA ARG A 190 0.25 -43.25 9.34
C ARG A 190 1.05 -42.07 9.86
N PRO A 191 1.00 -41.79 11.18
CA PRO A 191 1.79 -40.73 11.78
C PRO A 191 3.29 -40.85 11.45
N ALA A 192 3.84 -39.86 10.75
CA ALA A 192 5.20 -39.91 10.25
C ALA A 192 5.89 -38.54 10.33
N TRP A 193 7.21 -38.57 10.41
CA TRP A 193 8.02 -37.38 10.18
C TRP A 193 8.19 -37.16 8.69
N VAL A 194 7.59 -36.07 8.21
CA VAL A 194 7.62 -35.69 6.81
C VAL A 194 8.73 -34.66 6.58
N ARG A 195 9.57 -34.90 5.58
CA ARG A 195 10.50 -33.89 5.05
C ARG A 195 9.96 -33.41 3.72
N TYR A 196 9.85 -32.10 3.53
CA TYR A 196 9.31 -31.51 2.31
C TYR A 196 10.10 -30.28 1.89
N ARG A 197 9.85 -29.82 0.67
CA ARG A 197 10.36 -28.57 0.12
C ARG A 197 9.30 -27.85 -0.71
N TRP A 198 9.41 -26.54 -0.77
CA TRP A 198 8.63 -25.71 -1.68
C TRP A 198 9.47 -25.39 -2.91
N VAL A 199 8.84 -25.51 -4.08
CA VAL A 199 9.45 -25.21 -5.39
C VAL A 199 8.60 -24.13 -6.07
N GLN A 200 9.21 -23.02 -6.46
CA GLN A 200 8.55 -21.95 -7.21
C GLN A 200 9.22 -21.82 -8.59
N ASN A 201 8.43 -21.96 -9.66
CA ASN A 201 8.91 -21.86 -11.04
C ASN A 201 10.18 -22.71 -11.33
N GLY A 202 10.28 -23.90 -10.72
CA GLY A 202 11.41 -24.82 -10.87
C GLY A 202 12.55 -24.63 -9.85
N HIS A 203 12.57 -23.53 -9.10
CA HIS A 203 13.59 -23.27 -8.08
C HIS A 203 13.12 -23.69 -6.69
N VAL A 204 13.97 -24.37 -5.92
CA VAL A 204 13.65 -24.68 -4.52
C VAL A 204 13.77 -23.42 -3.68
N VAL A 205 12.69 -23.04 -2.99
CA VAL A 205 12.59 -21.77 -2.25
C VAL A 205 12.51 -21.94 -0.74
N ASP A 206 12.15 -23.12 -0.25
CA ASP A 206 12.06 -23.39 1.20
C ASP A 206 12.09 -24.90 1.50
N TYR A 207 12.47 -25.28 2.72
CA TYR A 207 12.50 -26.65 3.22
C TYR A 207 11.81 -26.76 4.58
N GLY A 208 11.17 -27.89 4.84
CA GLY A 208 10.55 -28.14 6.14
C GLY A 208 10.64 -29.60 6.58
N LYS A 209 10.56 -29.79 7.90
CA LYS A 209 10.41 -31.09 8.54
C LYS A 209 9.33 -31.00 9.60
N THR A 210 8.34 -31.87 9.54
CA THR A 210 7.23 -31.81 10.50
C THR A 210 6.62 -33.19 10.74
N LYS A 211 6.12 -33.41 11.96
CA LYS A 211 5.35 -34.62 12.27
C LYS A 211 3.90 -34.41 11.82
N VAL A 212 3.40 -35.31 11.00
CA VAL A 212 2.03 -35.35 10.49
C VAL A 212 1.36 -36.59 11.07
N TYR A 213 0.15 -36.46 11.63
CA TYR A 213 -0.57 -37.59 12.23
C TYR A 213 -1.59 -38.20 11.26
N ASP A 214 -2.37 -37.33 10.62
CA ASP A 214 -3.33 -37.68 9.56
C ASP A 214 -3.15 -36.67 8.42
N SER A 215 -3.49 -35.40 8.67
CA SER A 215 -3.16 -34.30 7.76
C SER A 215 -2.53 -33.11 8.48
N LYS A 216 -1.75 -32.31 7.75
CA LYS A 216 -1.15 -31.08 8.25
C LYS A 216 -1.01 -30.02 7.18
N ARG A 217 -1.31 -28.77 7.55
CA ARG A 217 -1.12 -27.60 6.70
C ARG A 217 0.30 -27.05 6.85
N VAL A 218 0.89 -26.70 5.73
CA VAL A 218 2.19 -26.02 5.61
C VAL A 218 2.02 -24.81 4.69
N TYR A 219 2.85 -23.80 4.84
CA TYR A 219 2.66 -22.52 4.16
C TYR A 219 3.96 -22.06 3.53
N HIS A 220 3.84 -21.37 2.40
CA HIS A 220 4.89 -20.59 1.77
C HIS A 220 4.30 -19.27 1.28
N SER A 221 5.10 -18.21 1.23
CA SER A 221 4.67 -16.94 0.65
C SER A 221 5.79 -16.25 -0.09
N PHE A 222 5.47 -15.70 -1.25
CA PHE A 222 6.41 -15.01 -2.12
C PHE A 222 5.88 -13.61 -2.46
N LYS A 223 6.76 -12.75 -2.96
CA LYS A 223 6.44 -11.35 -3.29
C LYS A 223 5.95 -11.20 -4.73
N ALA A 224 4.91 -10.41 -4.94
CA ALA A 224 4.46 -10.02 -6.27
C ALA A 224 5.28 -8.81 -6.74
N ARG A 225 6.36 -9.04 -7.52
CA ARG A 225 7.26 -7.98 -7.99
C ARG A 225 6.93 -7.49 -9.40
N ASP A 226 6.64 -8.42 -10.30
CA ASP A 226 6.45 -8.14 -11.73
C ASP A 226 5.22 -8.90 -12.25
N THR A 227 4.68 -8.45 -13.39
CA THR A 227 3.58 -9.16 -14.06
C THR A 227 4.13 -10.47 -14.63
N HIS A 228 3.62 -11.60 -14.15
CA HIS A 228 4.06 -12.92 -14.60
C HIS A 228 3.02 -14.01 -14.32
N ARG A 229 3.25 -15.18 -14.92
CA ARG A 229 2.54 -16.42 -14.60
C ARG A 229 3.53 -17.43 -14.08
N GLY A 230 3.10 -18.30 -13.18
CA GLY A 230 3.99 -19.26 -12.56
C GLY A 230 3.25 -20.40 -11.88
N TYR A 231 4.00 -21.21 -11.16
CA TYR A 231 3.46 -22.26 -10.30
C TYR A 231 4.26 -22.36 -9.01
N VAL A 232 3.57 -22.82 -7.96
CA VAL A 232 4.18 -23.26 -6.71
C VAL A 232 3.88 -24.73 -6.53
N ALA A 233 4.90 -25.51 -6.19
CA ALA A 233 4.79 -26.92 -5.89
C ALA A 233 5.27 -27.24 -4.47
N LEU A 234 4.58 -28.16 -3.83
CA LEU A 234 4.99 -28.78 -2.58
C LEU A 234 5.45 -30.20 -2.92
N GLU A 235 6.71 -30.49 -2.59
CA GLU A 235 7.31 -31.80 -2.79
C GLU A 235 7.66 -32.40 -1.44
N VAL A 236 7.03 -33.51 -1.09
CA VAL A 236 7.43 -34.36 0.03
C VAL A 236 8.53 -35.30 -0.44
N LEU A 237 9.62 -35.36 0.32
CA LEU A 237 10.83 -36.14 0.05
C LEU A 237 10.90 -37.44 0.87
N SER A 238 10.18 -37.49 2.00
CA SER A 238 10.17 -38.61 2.95
C SER A 238 8.90 -38.52 3.80
N PRO A 239 8.27 -39.62 4.23
CA PRO A 239 8.72 -41.02 4.06
C PRO A 239 8.53 -41.58 2.66
N GLU A 240 7.64 -40.99 1.86
CA GLU A 240 7.38 -41.35 0.47
C GLU A 240 7.36 -40.07 -0.37
N TYR A 241 7.85 -40.13 -1.61
CA TYR A 241 7.83 -38.98 -2.48
C TYR A 241 6.41 -38.66 -2.94
N SER A 242 5.98 -37.41 -2.77
CA SER A 242 4.67 -36.93 -3.20
C SER A 242 4.79 -35.48 -3.67
N LYS A 243 4.09 -35.12 -4.73
CA LYS A 243 4.15 -33.78 -5.30
C LYS A 243 2.77 -33.28 -5.67
N ALA A 244 2.50 -32.03 -5.31
CA ALA A 244 1.38 -31.27 -5.84
C ALA A 244 1.87 -29.90 -6.29
N LYS A 245 1.21 -29.34 -7.30
CA LYS A 245 1.48 -27.99 -7.79
C LYS A 245 0.17 -27.28 -8.05
N ASP A 246 0.22 -25.96 -7.90
CA ASP A 246 -0.86 -25.07 -8.30
C ASP A 246 -0.30 -23.87 -9.06
N HIS A 247 -1.07 -23.34 -9.99
CA HIS A 247 -0.65 -22.26 -10.87
C HIS A 247 -1.20 -20.93 -10.36
N TYR A 248 -0.48 -19.87 -10.66
CA TYR A 248 -0.92 -18.52 -10.32
C TYR A 248 -0.58 -17.53 -11.43
N SER A 249 -1.29 -16.41 -11.42
CA SER A 249 -1.03 -15.26 -12.29
C SER A 249 -0.98 -13.99 -11.47
N VAL A 250 0.00 -13.14 -11.78
CA VAL A 250 0.22 -11.83 -11.19
C VAL A 250 0.13 -10.82 -12.32
N ARG A 251 -0.82 -9.89 -12.20
CA ARG A 251 -0.90 -8.70 -13.03
C ARG A 251 -0.66 -7.49 -12.16
N CYS A 252 0.50 -6.87 -12.32
CA CYS A 252 0.80 -5.59 -11.71
C CYS A 252 0.02 -4.52 -12.47
N GLU A 253 -0.84 -3.81 -11.77
CA GLU A 253 -1.43 -2.57 -12.27
C GLU A 253 -0.64 -1.42 -11.65
N ASP A 254 0.13 -0.73 -12.49
CA ASP A 254 0.72 0.55 -12.09
C ASP A 254 -0.41 1.58 -12.07
N GLU A 255 -0.99 1.81 -10.89
CA GLU A 255 -1.88 2.96 -10.64
C GLU A 255 -1.10 4.29 -10.59
N ARG A 256 -0.25 4.54 -11.59
CA ARG A 256 -0.03 5.93 -12.01
C ARG A 256 -0.68 6.08 -13.36
N PRO A 257 -2.00 6.35 -13.42
CA PRO A 257 -2.55 6.92 -14.64
C PRO A 257 -1.62 8.07 -15.04
N GLU A 258 -1.13 8.06 -16.28
CA GLU A 258 -0.23 9.10 -16.74
C GLU A 258 -0.83 10.47 -16.37
N PRO A 259 -0.04 11.39 -15.81
CA PRO A 259 -0.53 12.71 -15.44
C PRO A 259 -1.10 13.39 -16.68
N ARG A 260 -2.42 13.48 -16.75
CA ARG A 260 -3.16 14.26 -17.73
C ARG A 260 -3.20 15.68 -17.21
N VAL A 261 -2.57 16.57 -17.95
CA VAL A 261 -2.51 17.99 -17.68
C VAL A 261 -3.39 18.69 -18.70
N SER A 262 -4.23 19.61 -18.26
CA SER A 262 -4.98 20.50 -19.17
C SER A 262 -4.85 21.93 -18.70
N ALA A 263 -4.95 22.88 -19.63
CA ALA A 263 -4.88 24.31 -19.31
C ALA A 263 -6.04 25.08 -19.95
N ARG A 264 -6.53 26.09 -19.23
CA ARG A 264 -7.53 27.04 -19.72
C ARG A 264 -7.09 28.46 -19.43
N VAL A 265 -7.43 29.39 -20.32
CA VAL A 265 -7.09 30.81 -20.18
C VAL A 265 -8.33 31.67 -20.38
N SER A 266 -8.51 32.66 -19.52
CA SER A 266 -9.47 33.76 -19.67
C SER A 266 -8.75 35.09 -19.83
N GLY A 267 -9.25 35.89 -20.77
CA GLY A 267 -8.77 37.25 -21.00
C GLY A 267 -9.48 38.24 -20.08
N PRO A 268 -8.86 39.40 -19.80
CA PRO A 268 -9.58 40.48 -19.18
C PRO A 268 -10.62 41.06 -20.16
N SER A 269 -11.54 41.89 -19.68
CA SER A 269 -12.51 42.61 -20.54
C SER A 269 -11.82 43.48 -21.59
N ASP A 270 -12.56 44.01 -22.56
CA ASP A 270 -12.01 45.04 -23.44
C ASP A 270 -11.75 46.35 -22.68
N TYR A 271 -10.81 47.15 -23.17
CA TYR A 271 -10.42 48.42 -22.56
C TYR A 271 -10.54 49.58 -23.55
N ALA A 272 -11.07 50.71 -23.08
CA ALA A 272 -11.02 51.99 -23.77
C ALA A 272 -10.60 53.08 -22.76
N GLY A 273 -9.53 53.83 -23.06
CA GLY A 273 -9.02 54.85 -22.15
C GLY A 273 -7.56 55.20 -22.42
N THR A 274 -6.91 55.84 -21.45
CA THR A 274 -5.52 56.26 -21.57
C THR A 274 -4.55 55.07 -21.58
N CYS A 275 -3.54 55.15 -22.43
CA CYS A 275 -2.45 54.18 -22.50
C CYS A 275 -1.15 54.83 -21.98
N PRO A 276 -0.16 54.04 -21.49
CA PRO A 276 -0.12 52.58 -21.47
C PRO A 276 -0.99 51.93 -20.37
N VAL A 277 -1.56 50.77 -20.67
CA VAL A 277 -2.41 50.01 -19.74
C VAL A 277 -1.90 48.58 -19.54
N ALA A 278 -2.00 48.08 -18.30
CA ALA A 278 -1.72 46.69 -17.98
C ALA A 278 -2.97 45.81 -18.17
N ARG A 279 -2.85 44.71 -18.91
CA ARG A 279 -3.91 43.71 -19.13
C ARG A 279 -3.45 42.37 -18.54
N THR A 280 -4.18 41.86 -17.55
CA THR A 280 -3.86 40.58 -16.88
C THR A 280 -4.75 39.46 -17.42
N PHE A 281 -4.12 38.44 -17.98
CA PHE A 281 -4.74 37.18 -18.37
C PHE A 281 -4.66 36.20 -17.20
N ASN A 282 -5.75 35.48 -16.95
CA ASN A 282 -5.81 34.46 -15.92
C ASN A 282 -5.85 33.09 -16.59
N GLY A 283 -5.12 32.13 -16.03
CA GLY A 283 -5.12 30.76 -16.48
C GLY A 283 -5.34 29.80 -15.32
N SER A 284 -5.87 28.63 -15.64
CA SER A 284 -5.93 27.49 -14.72
C SER A 284 -5.27 26.29 -15.37
N ILE A 285 -4.40 25.62 -14.61
CA ILE A 285 -3.73 24.38 -15.01
C ILE A 285 -4.27 23.28 -14.10
N SER A 286 -4.81 22.21 -14.68
CA SER A 286 -5.44 21.12 -13.94
C SER A 286 -4.74 19.79 -14.21
N VAL A 287 -4.53 19.02 -13.16
CA VAL A 287 -3.94 17.68 -13.20
C VAL A 287 -4.89 16.65 -12.59
N ASN A 288 -4.95 15.46 -13.19
CA ASN A 288 -5.73 14.33 -12.67
C ASN A 288 -4.99 13.53 -11.56
N THR A 289 -3.69 13.77 -11.36
CA THR A 289 -2.86 13.06 -10.37
C THR A 289 -2.09 14.03 -9.48
N GLY A 290 -1.83 13.61 -8.23
CA GLY A 290 -0.99 14.36 -7.30
C GLY A 290 0.50 14.05 -7.44
N ARG A 291 1.33 14.88 -6.81
CA ARG A 291 2.82 14.83 -6.86
C ARG A 291 3.38 15.01 -8.27
N THR A 292 2.77 15.89 -9.04
CA THR A 292 3.14 16.19 -10.43
C THR A 292 3.70 17.60 -10.52
N ALA A 293 4.87 17.74 -11.14
CA ALA A 293 5.41 19.04 -11.53
C ALA A 293 5.04 19.29 -12.99
N VAL A 294 4.33 20.39 -13.25
CA VAL A 294 3.95 20.82 -14.59
C VAL A 294 4.86 21.97 -15.03
N GLU A 295 5.56 21.78 -16.13
CA GLU A 295 6.30 22.82 -16.84
C GLU A 295 5.40 23.47 -17.88
N TYR A 296 5.30 24.79 -17.84
CA TYR A 296 4.42 25.54 -18.72
C TYR A 296 5.04 26.90 -19.08
N ARG A 297 4.51 27.56 -20.11
CA ARG A 297 4.82 28.96 -20.39
C ARG A 297 3.64 29.70 -20.98
N TRP A 298 3.62 31.00 -20.79
CA TRP A 298 2.72 31.90 -21.51
C TRP A 298 3.27 32.20 -22.91
N ALA A 299 2.41 32.11 -23.93
CA ALA A 299 2.76 32.38 -25.31
C ALA A 299 1.68 33.21 -26.02
N GLY A 300 2.06 33.84 -27.12
CA GLY A 300 1.22 34.71 -27.94
C GLY A 300 1.83 34.93 -29.32
N PRO A 301 1.14 35.61 -30.24
CA PRO A 301 1.73 35.98 -31.53
C PRO A 301 3.01 36.81 -31.29
N GLY A 302 4.15 36.36 -31.84
CA GLY A 302 5.45 37.01 -31.66
C GLY A 302 6.03 36.99 -30.23
N TYR A 303 5.39 36.31 -29.28
CA TYR A 303 5.80 36.29 -27.88
C TYR A 303 5.92 34.86 -27.33
N ARG A 304 7.07 34.53 -26.76
CA ARG A 304 7.30 33.31 -25.99
C ARG A 304 7.89 33.67 -24.64
N GLY A 305 7.11 33.48 -23.58
CA GLY A 305 7.54 33.74 -22.21
C GLY A 305 8.52 32.69 -21.68
N PRO A 306 9.09 32.93 -20.48
CA PRO A 306 9.95 31.97 -19.81
C PRO A 306 9.17 30.71 -19.40
N VAL A 307 9.88 29.59 -19.27
CA VAL A 307 9.34 28.37 -18.69
C VAL A 307 9.13 28.56 -17.19
N GLN A 308 7.95 28.21 -16.71
CA GLN A 308 7.51 28.25 -15.33
C GLN A 308 7.14 26.82 -14.86
N ARG A 309 7.10 26.62 -13.55
CA ARG A 309 6.77 25.32 -12.93
C ARG A 309 5.65 25.49 -11.92
N ALA A 310 4.62 24.64 -12.03
CA ALA A 310 3.54 24.49 -11.05
C ALA A 310 3.64 23.10 -10.41
N TYR A 311 3.61 23.03 -9.08
CA TYR A 311 3.74 21.75 -8.35
C TYR A 311 2.44 21.38 -7.64
N PHE A 312 1.89 20.24 -8.02
CA PHE A 312 0.62 19.74 -7.50
C PHE A 312 0.87 18.68 -6.44
N ARG A 313 0.50 18.93 -5.18
CA ARG A 313 0.60 17.91 -4.11
C ARG A 313 -0.50 16.85 -4.22
N HIS A 314 -1.67 17.26 -4.69
CA HIS A 314 -2.85 16.43 -4.92
C HIS A 314 -3.40 16.72 -6.33
N ALA A 315 -4.27 15.85 -6.85
CA ALA A 315 -5.03 16.18 -8.06
C ALA A 315 -5.85 17.46 -7.81
N GLY A 316 -5.94 18.33 -8.83
CA GLY A 316 -6.56 19.64 -8.64
C GLY A 316 -6.17 20.64 -9.72
N SER A 317 -6.49 21.91 -9.48
CA SER A 317 -6.23 23.03 -10.38
C SER A 317 -5.46 24.13 -9.67
N GLU A 318 -4.45 24.69 -10.33
CA GLU A 318 -3.67 25.83 -9.86
C GLU A 318 -3.92 27.05 -10.76
N SER A 319 -4.01 28.23 -10.14
CA SER A 319 -4.25 29.49 -10.85
C SER A 319 -2.92 30.16 -11.20
N VAL A 320 -2.80 30.58 -12.46
CA VAL A 320 -1.63 31.29 -12.97
C VAL A 320 -2.07 32.57 -13.66
N ASN A 321 -1.22 33.59 -13.73
CA ASN A 321 -1.55 34.84 -14.41
C ASN A 321 -0.37 35.37 -15.23
N HIS A 322 -0.69 36.23 -16.18
CA HIS A 322 0.30 36.95 -16.98
C HIS A 322 -0.21 38.33 -17.35
N THR A 323 0.57 39.35 -17.02
CA THR A 323 0.24 40.75 -17.30
C THR A 323 1.06 41.27 -18.48
N VAL A 324 0.38 41.89 -19.43
CA VAL A 324 0.96 42.54 -20.62
C VAL A 324 0.73 44.04 -20.53
N ARG A 325 1.74 44.86 -20.79
CA ARG A 325 1.58 46.32 -20.96
C ARG A 325 1.34 46.63 -22.43
N VAL A 326 0.30 47.41 -22.71
CA VAL A 326 -0.12 47.79 -24.06
C VAL A 326 -0.06 49.31 -24.16
N GLY A 327 0.76 49.81 -25.09
CA GLY A 327 0.97 51.25 -25.31
C GLY A 327 0.09 51.85 -26.41
N GLU A 328 -0.39 51.02 -27.34
CA GLU A 328 -1.14 51.46 -28.52
C GLU A 328 -2.41 50.62 -28.70
N SER A 329 -3.35 51.11 -29.51
CA SER A 329 -4.61 50.42 -29.78
C SER A 329 -4.36 49.10 -30.52
N ASP A 330 -4.49 47.97 -29.83
CA ASP A 330 -4.25 46.64 -30.41
C ASP A 330 -5.12 45.55 -29.74
N LYS A 331 -5.14 44.36 -30.33
CA LYS A 331 -5.75 43.14 -29.77
C LYS A 331 -4.66 42.20 -29.28
N VAL A 332 -4.60 42.02 -27.96
CA VAL A 332 -3.61 41.14 -27.34
C VAL A 332 -4.18 39.72 -27.22
N HIS A 333 -3.40 38.73 -27.65
CA HIS A 333 -3.73 37.30 -27.55
C HIS A 333 -2.74 36.57 -26.64
N ARG A 334 -3.25 35.69 -25.76
CA ARG A 334 -2.44 34.84 -24.89
C ARG A 334 -3.02 33.43 -24.76
N TRP A 335 -2.13 32.44 -24.66
CA TRP A 335 -2.43 31.06 -24.31
C TRP A 335 -1.31 30.48 -23.43
N ILE A 336 -1.55 29.30 -22.85
CA ILE A 336 -0.57 28.52 -22.10
C ILE A 336 -0.14 27.32 -22.97
N GLU A 337 1.16 27.07 -23.02
CA GLU A 337 1.75 25.84 -23.55
C GLU A 337 2.25 25.01 -22.37
N ILE A 338 1.75 23.78 -22.25
CA ILE A 338 2.28 22.76 -21.34
C ILE A 338 3.43 22.08 -22.05
N LEU A 339 4.59 22.04 -21.38
CA LEU A 339 5.84 21.45 -21.87
C LEU A 339 6.15 20.11 -21.20
N GLY A 340 5.49 19.82 -20.08
CA GLY A 340 5.59 18.54 -19.41
C GLY A 340 4.79 18.48 -18.10
N PRO A 341 4.27 17.31 -17.69
CA PRO A 341 4.17 16.09 -18.49
C PRO A 341 3.11 16.22 -19.60
N GLY A 342 3.45 15.74 -20.79
CA GLY A 342 2.67 15.92 -22.02
C GLY A 342 2.98 17.24 -22.74
N ASP A 343 2.45 17.36 -23.95
CA ASP A 343 2.48 18.58 -24.77
C ASP A 343 1.03 18.96 -25.11
N GLU A 344 0.51 19.99 -24.45
CA GLU A 344 -0.85 20.50 -24.67
C GLU A 344 -0.81 22.02 -24.77
N ARG A 345 -1.71 22.57 -25.60
CA ARG A 345 -1.93 24.01 -25.71
C ARG A 345 -3.34 24.33 -25.24
N SER A 346 -3.47 25.33 -24.37
CA SER A 346 -4.78 25.82 -23.92
C SER A 346 -5.57 26.49 -25.05
N ASN A 347 -6.82 26.85 -24.76
CA ASN A 347 -7.54 27.83 -25.58
C ASN A 347 -6.77 29.17 -25.65
N THR A 348 -7.02 29.94 -26.71
CA THR A 348 -6.48 31.31 -26.84
C THR A 348 -7.49 32.30 -26.26
N ALA A 349 -7.03 33.15 -25.34
CA ALA A 349 -7.78 34.29 -24.85
C ALA A 349 -7.34 35.58 -25.55
N SER A 350 -8.24 36.55 -25.65
CA SER A 350 -7.93 37.86 -26.22
C SER A 350 -8.57 39.01 -25.45
N ALA A 351 -7.94 40.17 -25.48
CA ALA A 351 -8.53 41.43 -25.01
C ALA A 351 -8.19 42.54 -26.01
N ARG A 352 -9.19 43.37 -26.35
CA ARG A 352 -8.99 44.56 -27.20
C ARG A 352 -8.66 45.76 -26.32
N VAL A 353 -7.64 46.52 -26.73
CA VAL A 353 -7.27 47.80 -26.14
C VAL A 353 -7.54 48.89 -27.18
N ARG A 354 -8.31 49.90 -26.78
CA ARG A 354 -8.51 51.14 -27.53
C ARG A 354 -7.91 52.27 -26.72
N CYS A 355 -6.71 52.68 -27.09
CA CYS A 355 -6.10 53.88 -26.53
C CYS A 355 -6.89 55.08 -27.02
N ALA A 356 -7.40 55.88 -26.08
CA ALA A 356 -7.78 57.24 -26.40
C ALA A 356 -6.52 57.92 -26.93
N SER A 357 -6.61 58.54 -28.10
CA SER A 357 -5.68 59.61 -28.43
C SER A 357 -5.74 60.60 -27.27
N GLU A 358 -4.58 61.10 -26.82
CA GLU A 358 -4.60 62.23 -25.88
C GLU A 358 -5.57 63.28 -26.45
N PRO A 359 -6.49 63.84 -25.65
CA PRO A 359 -7.40 64.86 -26.17
C PRO A 359 -6.53 65.94 -26.79
N ASP A 360 -6.74 66.22 -28.10
CA ASP A 360 -5.98 67.22 -28.83
C ASP A 360 -5.87 68.46 -27.96
N ALA A 361 -4.67 68.71 -27.41
CA ALA A 361 -4.47 69.86 -26.56
C ALA A 361 -4.86 71.08 -27.39
N LYS A 362 -5.77 71.91 -26.87
CA LYS A 362 -6.19 73.14 -27.53
C LYS A 362 -5.39 74.30 -26.96
N ALA A 363 -5.09 75.25 -27.82
CA ALA A 363 -4.48 76.52 -27.46
C ALA A 363 -5.18 77.68 -28.16
N TRP A 364 -5.32 78.79 -27.43
CA TRP A 364 -5.87 80.03 -27.96
C TRP A 364 -5.23 81.24 -27.26
N ILE A 365 -5.18 82.34 -27.99
CA ILE A 365 -4.59 83.60 -27.55
C ILE A 365 -5.61 84.30 -26.64
N VAL A 366 -5.21 84.55 -25.39
CA VAL A 366 -6.05 85.17 -24.36
C VAL A 366 -5.94 86.68 -24.41
N SER A 367 -4.74 87.20 -24.65
CA SER A 367 -4.48 88.64 -24.75
C SER A 367 -3.24 88.88 -25.58
N LEU A 368 -3.23 89.98 -26.30
CA LEU A 368 -2.05 90.61 -26.89
C LEU A 368 -1.87 91.97 -26.21
N SER A 369 -0.61 92.37 -26.00
CA SER A 369 -0.28 93.65 -25.37
C SER A 369 1.07 94.16 -25.87
N ASN A 370 1.22 95.48 -25.91
CA ASN A 370 2.43 96.16 -26.36
C ASN A 370 2.98 97.05 -25.25
N THR A 371 4.31 97.06 -25.09
CA THR A 371 4.98 97.92 -24.10
C THR A 371 6.19 98.57 -24.77
N ALA A 372 6.22 99.90 -24.75
CA ALA A 372 7.35 100.66 -25.25
C ALA A 372 8.53 100.65 -24.28
N ASP A 373 9.73 100.46 -24.81
CA ASP A 373 10.99 100.70 -24.13
C ASP A 373 11.54 102.07 -24.57
N LYS A 374 11.32 103.08 -23.72
CA LYS A 374 11.77 104.46 -23.98
C LYS A 374 13.28 104.64 -23.82
N THR A 375 14.02 103.64 -23.36
CA THR A 375 15.49 103.74 -23.26
C THR A 375 16.16 103.78 -24.62
N THR A 376 15.47 103.39 -25.69
CA THR A 376 15.99 103.44 -27.06
C THR A 376 15.66 104.74 -27.81
N CYS A 377 15.00 105.70 -27.15
CA CYS A 377 14.69 107.00 -27.73
C CYS A 377 15.97 107.82 -27.96
N ASN A 378 16.05 108.47 -29.12
CA ASN A 378 17.01 109.54 -29.42
C ASN A 378 16.37 110.55 -30.39
N ASP A 379 17.11 111.61 -30.77
CA ASP A 379 16.62 112.69 -31.64
C ASP A 379 16.20 112.23 -33.06
N GLU A 380 16.44 110.97 -33.43
CA GLU A 380 16.18 110.43 -34.77
C GLU A 380 15.30 109.15 -34.78
N THR A 381 15.03 108.53 -33.61
CA THR A 381 14.31 107.25 -33.52
C THR A 381 13.39 107.16 -32.31
N GLY A 382 12.23 106.54 -32.52
CA GLY A 382 11.21 106.30 -31.48
C GLY A 382 11.59 105.21 -30.47
N PRO A 383 10.66 104.81 -29.58
CA PRO A 383 10.91 103.72 -28.63
C PRO A 383 10.77 102.34 -29.28
N SER A 384 11.61 101.38 -28.89
CA SER A 384 11.45 99.97 -29.26
C SER A 384 10.18 99.41 -28.62
N VAL A 385 9.52 98.45 -29.26
CA VAL A 385 8.26 97.92 -28.76
C VAL A 385 8.38 96.43 -28.45
N LYS A 386 8.07 96.06 -27.21
CA LYS A 386 7.95 94.68 -26.76
C LYS A 386 6.50 94.24 -26.88
N HIS A 387 6.27 93.23 -27.71
CA HIS A 387 4.98 92.57 -27.90
C HIS A 387 4.91 91.35 -26.98
N VAL A 388 3.83 91.20 -26.22
CA VAL A 388 3.59 90.06 -25.33
C VAL A 388 2.20 89.50 -25.54
N ALA A 389 2.14 88.22 -25.90
CA ALA A 389 0.90 87.46 -25.99
C ALA A 389 0.80 86.42 -24.87
N LYS A 390 -0.40 86.29 -24.29
CA LYS A 390 -0.72 85.20 -23.36
C LYS A 390 -1.52 84.14 -24.09
N VAL A 391 -1.05 82.91 -24.10
CA VAL A 391 -1.69 81.76 -24.76
C VAL A 391 -2.13 80.76 -23.72
N ARG A 392 -3.43 80.43 -23.66
CA ARG A 392 -3.95 79.38 -22.76
C ARG A 392 -3.90 78.03 -23.46
N VAL A 393 -3.43 77.01 -22.76
CA VAL A 393 -3.28 75.64 -23.28
C VAL A 393 -4.01 74.66 -22.36
N THR A 394 -4.69 73.66 -22.92
CA THR A 394 -5.48 72.66 -22.16
C THR A 394 -4.70 71.41 -21.77
N GLY A 395 -3.48 71.22 -22.27
CA GLY A 395 -2.67 70.01 -22.04
C GLY A 395 -1.22 70.18 -22.51
N ALA A 396 -0.41 69.15 -22.34
CA ALA A 396 0.95 69.16 -22.88
C ALA A 396 0.90 69.18 -24.42
N THR A 397 1.66 70.06 -25.05
CA THR A 397 1.67 70.22 -26.52
C THR A 397 2.89 71.00 -26.99
N THR A 398 3.13 71.02 -28.30
CA THR A 398 4.06 71.95 -28.93
C THR A 398 3.27 73.06 -29.61
N LEU A 399 3.50 74.30 -29.18
CA LEU A 399 2.97 75.49 -29.84
C LEU A 399 3.87 75.84 -31.02
N SER A 400 3.29 75.95 -32.22
CA SER A 400 3.94 76.53 -33.39
C SER A 400 3.29 77.88 -33.67
N TYR A 401 4.09 78.94 -33.76
CA TYR A 401 3.58 80.31 -33.95
C TYR A 401 4.57 81.21 -34.68
N ARG A 402 4.07 82.30 -35.25
CA ARG A 402 4.90 83.37 -35.82
C ARG A 402 4.33 84.75 -35.50
N TRP A 403 5.22 85.72 -35.43
CA TRP A 403 4.89 87.13 -35.30
C TRP A 403 4.90 87.82 -36.67
N GLU A 404 3.93 88.68 -36.92
CA GLU A 404 3.86 89.54 -38.11
C GLU A 404 3.77 91.00 -37.64
N VAL A 405 4.72 91.86 -38.02
CA VAL A 405 4.67 93.32 -37.74
C VAL A 405 4.71 94.10 -39.03
N ASN A 406 3.75 95.01 -39.18
CA ASN A 406 3.61 95.86 -40.37
C ASN A 406 3.65 95.05 -41.69
N GLY A 407 3.08 93.84 -41.67
CA GLY A 407 3.03 92.93 -42.83
C GLY A 407 4.27 92.04 -43.01
N SER A 408 5.33 92.22 -42.22
CA SER A 408 6.53 91.37 -42.26
C SER A 408 6.43 90.23 -41.25
N ALA A 409 6.47 88.98 -41.73
CA ALA A 409 6.40 87.79 -40.90
C ALA A 409 7.78 87.30 -40.46
N SER A 410 7.89 86.91 -39.20
CA SER A 410 9.01 86.14 -38.66
C SER A 410 8.95 84.67 -39.11
N THR A 411 10.05 83.94 -38.92
CA THR A 411 10.09 82.49 -39.08
C THR A 411 9.16 81.81 -38.06
N GLU A 412 8.67 80.62 -38.40
CA GLU A 412 7.94 79.77 -37.47
C GLU A 412 8.79 79.49 -36.22
N ILE A 413 8.20 79.61 -35.03
CA ILE A 413 8.82 79.34 -33.74
C ILE A 413 8.06 78.21 -33.07
N GLU A 414 8.78 77.20 -32.59
CA GLU A 414 8.21 76.10 -31.83
C GLU A 414 8.54 76.22 -30.34
N ARG A 415 7.57 75.91 -29.48
CA ARG A 415 7.73 75.89 -28.03
C ARG A 415 6.95 74.74 -27.40
N SER A 416 7.66 73.83 -26.73
CA SER A 416 7.04 72.73 -25.98
C SER A 416 6.50 73.20 -24.62
N VAL A 417 5.25 72.83 -24.33
CA VAL A 417 4.52 73.13 -23.10
C VAL A 417 4.23 71.81 -22.39
N LYS A 418 4.58 71.72 -21.11
CA LYS A 418 4.54 70.45 -20.35
C LYS A 418 3.18 70.10 -19.75
N GLY A 419 2.21 71.01 -19.78
CA GLY A 419 0.90 70.81 -19.17
C GLY A 419 -0.05 72.00 -19.37
N PRO A 420 -1.28 71.91 -18.84
CA PRO A 420 -2.25 73.00 -18.96
C PRO A 420 -1.79 74.26 -18.23
N GLY A 421 -2.02 75.44 -18.82
CA GLY A 421 -1.54 76.69 -18.26
C GLY A 421 -1.71 77.89 -19.17
N VAL A 422 -1.06 79.00 -18.80
CA VAL A 422 -0.96 80.21 -19.63
C VAL A 422 0.50 80.48 -19.91
N GLU A 423 0.88 80.38 -21.18
CA GLU A 423 2.22 80.67 -21.69
C GLU A 423 2.34 82.13 -22.11
N SER A 424 3.48 82.75 -21.83
CA SER A 424 3.78 84.12 -22.25
C SER A 424 4.79 84.10 -23.39
N LEU A 425 4.35 84.50 -24.57
CA LEU A 425 5.18 84.61 -25.78
C LEU A 425 5.55 86.07 -25.96
N ALA A 426 6.84 86.37 -26.12
CA ALA A 426 7.33 87.73 -26.28
C ALA A 426 8.17 87.89 -27.55
N TRP A 427 8.04 89.04 -28.19
CA TRP A 427 8.86 89.44 -29.33
C TRP A 427 9.11 90.95 -29.30
N GLY A 428 10.20 91.40 -29.91
CA GLY A 428 10.58 92.81 -29.95
C GLY A 428 10.65 93.32 -31.37
N SER A 429 10.10 94.50 -31.61
CA SER A 429 10.36 95.30 -32.81
C SER A 429 11.29 96.46 -32.45
N GLY A 430 12.22 96.76 -33.36
CA GLY A 430 13.14 97.89 -33.22
C GLY A 430 12.42 99.24 -33.39
N PRO A 431 13.11 100.35 -33.09
CA PRO A 431 12.51 101.66 -33.18
C PRO A 431 12.34 102.09 -34.64
N ASP A 432 11.25 102.77 -34.94
CA ASP A 432 11.04 103.41 -36.24
C ASP A 432 11.86 104.72 -36.34
N LYS A 433 12.11 105.18 -37.57
CA LYS A 433 12.67 106.53 -37.80
C LYS A 433 11.66 107.61 -37.42
N GLY A 434 12.12 108.60 -36.67
CA GLY A 434 11.32 109.68 -36.08
C GLY A 434 10.77 109.35 -34.68
N ASP A 435 10.24 110.36 -33.99
CA ASP A 435 9.96 110.32 -32.54
C ASP A 435 8.85 109.33 -32.11
N THR A 436 8.13 108.75 -33.07
CA THR A 436 7.00 107.85 -32.83
C THR A 436 7.22 106.51 -33.54
N THR A 437 7.14 105.42 -32.79
CA THR A 437 7.10 104.05 -33.30
C THR A 437 5.66 103.55 -33.29
N LYS A 438 5.14 103.17 -34.46
CA LYS A 438 3.72 102.81 -34.62
C LYS A 438 3.54 101.70 -35.64
N GLY A 439 2.51 100.90 -35.44
CA GLY A 439 2.25 99.79 -36.35
C GLY A 439 1.14 98.87 -35.90
N THR A 440 1.05 97.75 -36.60
CA THR A 440 0.18 96.63 -36.25
C THR A 440 1.04 95.40 -36.01
N VAL A 441 0.84 94.76 -34.86
CA VAL A 441 1.41 93.45 -34.56
C VAL A 441 0.31 92.39 -34.65
N ARG A 442 0.65 91.23 -35.20
CA ARG A 442 -0.20 90.06 -35.25
C ARG A 442 0.57 88.83 -34.77
N LEU A 443 -0.02 88.06 -33.88
CA LEU A 443 0.44 86.72 -33.52
C LEU A 443 -0.42 85.71 -34.27
N VAL A 444 0.22 84.83 -35.04
CA VAL A 444 -0.44 83.70 -35.71
C VAL A 444 0.03 82.42 -35.02
N LEU A 445 -0.88 81.76 -34.32
CA LEU A 445 -0.69 80.42 -33.76
C LEU A 445 -1.14 79.41 -34.82
N THR A 446 -0.26 78.49 -35.23
CA THR A 446 -0.52 77.53 -36.33
C THR A 446 -0.85 76.13 -35.82
N ALA A 447 -0.22 75.70 -34.72
CA ALA A 447 -0.50 74.44 -34.03
C ALA A 447 -0.72 74.69 -32.53
N PRO A 448 -1.58 73.90 -31.84
CA PRO A 448 -2.24 72.67 -32.29
C PRO A 448 -3.57 72.84 -33.07
N ASN A 449 -4.30 73.95 -32.93
CA ASN A 449 -5.64 74.13 -33.56
C ASN A 449 -5.79 75.40 -34.39
N GLY A 450 -4.74 76.23 -34.51
CA GLY A 450 -4.81 77.52 -35.17
C GLY A 450 -5.52 78.60 -34.33
N ASP A 451 -4.92 79.77 -34.20
CA ASP A 451 -5.57 80.98 -33.65
C ASP A 451 -4.82 82.25 -34.09
N THR A 452 -5.44 83.42 -34.00
CA THR A 452 -4.81 84.68 -34.38
C THR A 452 -5.31 85.84 -33.52
N ALA A 453 -4.39 86.70 -33.08
CA ALA A 453 -4.71 87.98 -32.47
C ALA A 453 -3.92 89.11 -33.14
N SER A 454 -4.49 90.31 -33.17
CA SER A 454 -3.83 91.50 -33.73
C SER A 454 -4.12 92.72 -32.88
N GLU A 455 -3.15 93.62 -32.79
CA GLU A 455 -3.24 94.84 -32.01
C GLU A 455 -2.43 95.95 -32.69
N THR A 456 -2.97 97.17 -32.67
CA THR A 456 -2.29 98.37 -33.13
C THR A 456 -1.59 99.05 -31.96
N PHE A 457 -0.42 99.62 -32.22
CA PHE A 457 0.34 100.38 -31.22
C PHE A 457 0.85 101.68 -31.81
N SER A 458 1.00 102.68 -30.96
CA SER A 458 1.64 103.96 -31.29
C SER A 458 2.25 104.51 -30.03
N HIS A 459 3.57 104.60 -29.99
CA HIS A 459 4.32 105.07 -28.85
C HIS A 459 5.29 106.15 -29.27
N THR A 460 5.23 107.28 -28.57
CA THR A 460 6.10 108.44 -28.80
C THR A 460 7.07 108.55 -27.63
N CYS A 461 8.29 108.98 -27.93
CA CYS A 461 9.20 109.49 -26.92
C CYS A 461 8.51 110.70 -26.24
#